data_AF-A0A9C9VFN5-F1
#
_entry.id   AF-A0A9C9VFN5-F1
#
_cell.length_a   1.000
_cell.length_b   1.000
_cell.length_c   1.000
_cell.angle_alpha   90.00
_cell.angle_beta   90.00
_cell.angle_gamma   90.00
#
_symmetry.space_group_name_H-M   'P 1'
#
loop_
_entity.id
_entity.type
_entity.pdbx_description
1 polymer ?
#
loop_
_entity_poly.entity_id
_entity_poly.type
_entity_poly.pdbx_seq_one_letter_code
_entity_poly.pdbx_strand_id
1 'polypeptide(L)'
;MTYRIGPITTNLLVAAFCGAALLLAGCEDAKTNNPPTISGNPPTQVEEDTPYSFKPMAEDSDEGDTLTFSITNPPSWASFDPATGRLSGTPDNGDVGTTKGIIITVTDSAGGKASLPSFDLTVTNVNDAPVITKNQKFSVAENSAVGTAVGEVEATDVDGSITGFSITGGNKDDAFAIDDSGKLTVANKGALDFETMPTFNLKVTASDGSATSEVETVVIDLININEYPPVTAGSCHTTPQESPLTETLQASDPDDGDSLTYALGSNGEHGTGPMTTANGGRVVITNSSTGDYIYTPKSSGGRGRDTFAYQVTDSGGATATGTETVIVELKIMPLGDSITAGEENVGGSDGLPEIPFRKGYRKPLYQLLGNNGYEVDFVGRLNQGCSAGYDHDAEGWSGFTAEQLAGSVPGPARKLCNGTQVSFSSIQDELNSYPADIILLHIGTNDVENTSAADIASILDDIDAWEDSANGNPVTVLLAKIIGSWRAVDCSGSFSTCGNPAVTALNNEIATMVANRNDDVILVDQFSALSYPADLGDQSRTSGYRVHPNSNGYTKMANRWYSKLTGLLEKCP
;
A
#
# COMPACT_ATOMS: atom_id res chain seq x y z
N MET A 1 -12.96 102.15 84.68
CA MET A 1 -11.58 102.62 84.43
C MET A 1 -11.51 102.92 82.94
N THR A 2 -11.97 104.08 82.45
CA THR A 2 -11.33 105.43 82.49
C THR A 2 -9.90 105.34 81.94
N TYR A 3 -9.57 105.84 80.73
CA TYR A 3 -9.48 107.23 80.24
C TYR A 3 -9.68 107.25 78.69
N ARG A 4 -10.42 108.12 77.98
CA ARG A 4 -10.60 109.60 77.89
C ARG A 4 -9.57 110.38 77.04
N ILE A 5 -10.05 110.82 75.85
CA ILE A 5 -10.05 112.19 75.22
C ILE A 5 -8.68 112.82 74.86
N GLY A 6 -8.36 113.42 73.69
CA GLY A 6 -9.05 113.96 72.48
C GLY A 6 -8.05 114.93 71.74
N PRO A 7 -8.44 115.88 70.86
CA PRO A 7 -9.08 115.75 69.54
C PRO A 7 -8.53 116.69 68.40
N ILE A 8 -9.10 116.60 67.16
CA ILE A 8 -9.45 117.71 66.18
C ILE A 8 -8.27 118.36 65.38
N THR A 9 -8.25 118.70 64.05
CA THR A 9 -9.25 118.91 62.96
C THR A 9 -8.61 119.16 61.55
N THR A 10 -9.32 118.72 60.48
CA THR A 10 -9.59 119.28 59.12
C THR A 10 -8.59 120.09 58.24
N ASN A 11 -8.41 119.56 57.01
CA ASN A 11 -8.59 120.08 55.64
C ASN A 11 -7.82 121.29 55.02
N LEU A 12 -7.38 121.02 53.76
CA LEU A 12 -7.25 121.92 52.58
C LEU A 12 -6.08 122.95 52.59
N LEU A 13 -5.36 123.33 51.52
CA LEU A 13 -5.43 123.15 50.06
C LEU A 13 -4.13 123.78 49.43
N VAL A 14 -3.62 123.20 48.32
CA VAL A 14 -3.03 123.84 47.11
C VAL A 14 -1.60 124.43 47.04
N ALA A 15 -0.86 123.87 46.05
CA ALA A 15 0.04 124.45 45.03
C ALA A 15 1.39 125.11 45.41
N ALA A 16 2.44 125.14 44.60
CA ALA A 16 2.87 124.49 43.34
C ALA A 16 4.27 125.06 42.98
N PHE A 17 4.86 124.51 41.90
CA PHE A 17 6.10 124.87 41.14
C PHE A 17 7.37 124.06 41.52
N CYS A 18 7.89 123.09 40.74
CA CYS A 18 8.29 122.96 39.31
C CYS A 18 9.61 123.70 38.99
N GLY A 19 10.68 123.15 38.36
CA GLY A 19 11.03 121.86 37.72
C GLY A 19 12.57 121.63 37.79
N ALA A 20 13.26 120.72 37.10
CA ALA A 20 12.97 119.87 35.95
C ALA A 20 13.99 118.70 35.85
N ALA A 21 13.52 117.49 35.47
CA ALA A 21 14.10 116.58 34.46
C ALA A 21 13.23 115.31 34.37
N LEU A 22 12.94 114.91 33.14
CA LEU A 22 11.89 114.01 32.69
C LEU A 22 12.29 112.53 32.81
N LEU A 23 11.47 111.69 33.45
CA LEU A 23 11.12 110.35 32.96
C LEU A 23 9.78 109.95 33.60
N LEU A 24 8.77 109.76 32.76
CA LEU A 24 7.45 109.29 33.14
C LEU A 24 7.56 107.86 33.66
N ALA A 25 7.45 107.66 34.98
CA ALA A 25 7.02 106.39 35.52
C ALA A 25 5.49 106.40 35.52
N GLY A 26 4.90 105.67 34.57
CA GLY A 26 3.48 105.37 34.58
C GLY A 26 3.13 104.68 35.90
N CYS A 27 2.05 105.14 36.53
CA CYS A 27 1.32 104.33 37.47
C CYS A 27 0.62 103.25 36.62
N GLU A 28 1.24 102.08 36.46
CA GLU A 28 0.54 100.90 35.95
C GLU A 28 -0.42 100.46 37.04
N ASP A 29 -1.72 100.53 36.74
CA ASP A 29 -2.75 99.80 37.48
C ASP A 29 -2.29 98.35 37.64
N ALA A 30 -2.37 97.80 38.85
CA ALA A 30 -2.15 96.38 39.04
C ALA A 30 -3.22 95.63 38.22
N LYS A 31 -2.82 95.04 37.09
CA LYS A 31 -3.67 94.19 36.25
C LYS A 31 -4.28 93.11 37.16
N THR A 32 -5.59 93.16 37.39
CA THR A 32 -6.30 92.16 38.20
C THR A 32 -6.35 90.86 37.41
N ASN A 33 -5.72 89.78 37.92
CA ASN A 33 -5.73 88.48 37.26
C ASN A 33 -7.15 87.91 37.14
N ASN A 34 -7.56 87.55 35.93
CA ASN A 34 -8.77 86.80 35.65
C ASN A 34 -8.41 85.31 35.54
N PRO A 35 -9.12 84.40 36.22
CA PRO A 35 -8.82 82.98 36.09
C PRO A 35 -9.11 82.48 34.67
N PRO A 36 -8.41 81.42 34.22
CA PRO A 36 -8.62 80.84 32.90
C PRO A 36 -10.00 80.19 32.81
N THR A 37 -10.48 79.99 31.57
CA THR A 37 -11.66 79.18 31.28
C THR A 37 -11.25 77.86 30.63
N ILE A 38 -12.01 76.79 30.88
CA ILE A 38 -11.78 75.48 30.27
C ILE A 38 -13.12 74.85 29.84
N SER A 39 -13.14 74.21 28.67
CA SER A 39 -14.31 73.55 28.09
C SER A 39 -13.93 72.32 27.28
N GLY A 40 -14.91 71.45 27.01
CA GLY A 40 -14.73 70.21 26.24
C GLY A 40 -15.56 69.06 26.81
N ASN A 41 -15.85 68.07 25.97
CA ASN A 41 -16.61 66.88 26.33
C ASN A 41 -15.75 65.63 26.02
N PRO A 42 -15.11 65.01 27.03
CA PRO A 42 -14.33 63.81 26.81
C PRO A 42 -15.24 62.63 26.42
N PRO A 43 -14.82 61.76 25.47
CA PRO A 43 -15.45 60.46 25.30
C PRO A 43 -15.34 59.68 26.62
N THR A 44 -16.45 59.10 27.07
CA THR A 44 -16.54 58.35 28.34
C THR A 44 -16.42 56.85 28.16
N GLN A 45 -16.24 56.39 26.93
CA GLN A 45 -16.04 55.00 26.58
C GLN A 45 -14.99 54.89 25.48
N VAL A 46 -14.18 53.84 25.57
CA VAL A 46 -13.24 53.41 24.52
C VAL A 46 -13.18 51.88 24.55
N GLU A 47 -13.03 51.25 23.40
CA GLU A 47 -12.72 49.82 23.32
C GLU A 47 -11.24 49.61 23.63
N GLU A 48 -10.88 48.46 24.20
CA GLU A 48 -9.47 48.06 24.25
C GLU A 48 -8.85 48.01 22.86
N ASP A 49 -7.52 48.11 22.78
CA ASP A 49 -6.71 48.21 21.56
C ASP A 49 -7.05 49.40 20.63
N THR A 50 -7.98 50.25 21.04
CA THR A 50 -8.40 51.43 20.29
C THR A 50 -7.77 52.70 20.87
N PRO A 51 -7.07 53.52 20.05
CA PRO A 51 -6.49 54.78 20.52
C PRO A 51 -7.52 55.76 21.09
N TYR A 52 -7.31 56.19 22.32
CA TYR A 52 -8.03 57.28 22.98
C TYR A 52 -7.26 58.60 22.84
N SER A 53 -7.98 59.70 22.57
CA SER A 53 -7.43 61.05 22.65
C SER A 53 -8.51 62.07 22.96
N PHE A 54 -8.30 62.85 24.02
CA PHE A 54 -9.11 64.01 24.35
C PHE A 54 -8.21 65.21 24.67
N LYS A 55 -8.52 66.37 24.09
CA LYS A 55 -7.86 67.65 24.39
C LYS A 55 -8.93 68.69 24.74
N PRO A 56 -8.88 69.31 25.93
CA PRO A 56 -9.78 70.40 26.28
C PRO A 56 -9.38 71.70 25.56
N MET A 57 -10.33 72.63 25.47
CA MET A 57 -10.08 73.99 25.03
C MET A 57 -9.99 74.90 26.27
N ALA A 58 -8.93 75.69 26.38
CA ALA A 58 -8.76 76.65 27.46
C ALA A 58 -8.26 77.99 26.93
N GLU A 59 -8.74 79.07 27.53
CA GLU A 59 -8.43 80.45 27.16
C GLU A 59 -8.30 81.31 28.42
N ASP A 60 -7.45 82.32 28.34
CA ASP A 60 -7.28 83.34 29.37
C ASP A 60 -7.41 84.73 28.74
N SER A 61 -8.10 85.66 29.42
CA SER A 61 -8.28 87.03 28.95
C SER A 61 -7.07 87.92 29.22
N ASP A 62 -6.15 87.48 30.09
CA ASP A 62 -4.95 88.23 30.43
C ASP A 62 -3.83 88.00 29.39
N GLU A 63 -3.54 89.04 28.61
CA GLU A 63 -2.46 89.01 27.62
C GLU A 63 -1.10 88.65 28.25
N GLY A 64 -0.45 87.62 27.70
CA GLY A 64 0.88 87.14 28.12
C GLY A 64 0.86 85.94 29.06
N ASP A 65 -0.30 85.52 29.57
CA ASP A 65 -0.40 84.40 30.50
C ASP A 65 -0.15 83.04 29.82
N THR A 66 0.62 82.19 30.50
CA THR A 66 0.90 80.82 30.05
C THR A 66 0.01 79.84 30.80
N LEU A 67 -0.72 78.99 30.06
CA LEU A 67 -1.59 77.98 30.64
C LEU A 67 -0.84 76.67 30.89
N THR A 68 -0.97 76.15 32.11
CA THR A 68 -0.46 74.83 32.49
C THR A 68 -1.61 73.95 32.95
N PHE A 69 -1.62 72.69 32.50
CA PHE A 69 -2.66 71.73 32.79
C PHE A 69 -2.19 70.68 33.80
N SER A 70 -3.12 70.18 34.60
CA SER A 70 -2.94 69.07 35.54
C SER A 70 -4.16 68.13 35.48
N ILE A 71 -3.96 66.88 35.88
CA ILE A 71 -5.00 65.85 35.88
C ILE A 71 -5.06 65.15 37.24
N THR A 72 -6.28 64.85 37.70
CA THR A 72 -6.56 64.01 38.87
C THR A 72 -7.12 62.68 38.42
N ASN A 73 -6.70 61.58 39.07
CA ASN A 73 -7.08 60.20 38.76
C ASN A 73 -6.93 59.80 37.28
N PRO A 74 -5.80 60.10 36.60
CA PRO A 74 -5.61 59.63 35.24
C PRO A 74 -5.64 58.09 35.19
N PRO A 75 -6.19 57.49 34.12
CA PRO A 75 -6.02 56.05 33.87
C PRO A 75 -4.53 55.69 33.79
N SER A 76 -4.14 54.52 34.31
CA SER A 76 -2.74 54.07 34.37
C SER A 76 -2.08 53.92 33.00
N TRP A 77 -2.88 53.59 31.98
CA TRP A 77 -2.47 53.39 30.60
C TRP A 77 -2.38 54.69 29.79
N ALA A 78 -2.95 55.79 30.28
CA ALA A 78 -3.06 57.03 29.54
C ALA A 78 -1.92 58.01 29.88
N SER A 79 -1.40 58.68 28.85
CA SER A 79 -0.44 59.77 28.98
C SER A 79 -1.16 61.13 28.98
N PHE A 80 -0.68 62.05 29.83
CA PHE A 80 -1.23 63.40 29.95
C PHE A 80 -0.16 64.45 29.63
N ASP A 81 -0.47 65.34 28.68
CA ASP A 81 0.40 66.47 28.32
C ASP A 81 0.03 67.73 29.12
N PRO A 82 0.87 68.17 30.08
CA PRO A 82 0.58 69.34 30.90
C PRO A 82 0.66 70.67 30.14
N ALA A 83 1.23 70.72 28.93
CA ALA A 83 1.26 71.94 28.13
C ALA A 83 -0.04 72.16 27.34
N THR A 84 -0.73 71.06 26.97
CA THR A 84 -1.92 71.12 26.10
C THR A 84 -3.19 70.60 26.76
N GLY A 85 -3.09 69.95 27.91
CA GLY A 85 -4.18 69.26 28.58
C GLY A 85 -4.62 67.96 27.90
N ARG A 86 -3.87 67.47 26.89
CA ARG A 86 -4.25 66.29 26.13
C ARG A 86 -4.05 65.02 26.95
N LEU A 87 -5.13 64.25 27.12
CA LEU A 87 -5.11 62.88 27.62
C LEU A 87 -5.18 61.91 26.44
N SER A 88 -4.19 61.03 26.28
CA SER A 88 -4.13 60.09 25.16
C SER A 88 -3.39 58.80 25.51
N GLY A 89 -3.81 57.68 24.91
CA GLY A 89 -3.21 56.36 25.09
C GLY A 89 -4.04 55.29 24.38
N THR A 90 -3.58 54.04 24.40
CA THR A 90 -4.35 52.88 23.93
C THR A 90 -4.43 51.90 25.10
N PRO A 91 -5.62 51.64 25.67
CA PRO A 91 -5.77 50.65 26.73
C PRO A 91 -5.57 49.24 26.19
N ASP A 92 -4.98 48.36 27.01
CA ASP A 92 -4.90 46.92 26.75
C ASP A 92 -5.94 46.14 27.60
N ASN A 93 -5.93 44.81 27.49
CA ASN A 93 -6.89 43.97 28.21
C ASN A 93 -6.75 44.01 29.74
N GLY A 94 -5.55 44.32 30.24
CA GLY A 94 -5.34 44.59 31.65
C GLY A 94 -6.03 45.86 32.15
N ASP A 95 -6.44 46.75 31.25
CA ASP A 95 -7.07 48.04 31.53
C ASP A 95 -8.60 48.02 31.44
N VAL A 96 -9.21 46.89 31.06
CA VAL A 96 -10.68 46.73 30.97
C VAL A 96 -11.33 47.06 32.33
N GLY A 97 -12.33 47.93 32.29
CA GLY A 97 -12.99 48.45 33.49
C GLY A 97 -13.20 49.96 33.46
N THR A 98 -13.51 50.56 34.61
CA THR A 98 -13.83 51.99 34.69
C THR A 98 -12.87 52.73 35.60
N THR A 99 -12.19 53.75 35.05
CA THR A 99 -11.47 54.76 35.83
C THR A 99 -12.43 55.89 36.19
N LYS A 100 -12.60 56.18 37.49
CA LYS A 100 -13.60 57.14 37.98
C LYS A 100 -12.99 58.45 38.46
N GLY A 101 -13.75 59.53 38.32
CA GLY A 101 -13.43 60.82 38.91
C GLY A 101 -12.21 61.49 38.29
N ILE A 102 -12.08 61.42 36.96
CA ILE A 102 -11.05 62.10 36.19
C ILE A 102 -11.38 63.59 36.14
N ILE A 103 -10.43 64.45 36.51
CA ILE A 103 -10.61 65.91 36.50
C ILE A 103 -9.38 66.57 35.86
N ILE A 104 -9.59 67.32 34.78
CA ILE A 104 -8.54 68.14 34.14
C ILE A 104 -8.70 69.59 34.60
N THR A 105 -7.62 70.16 35.10
CA THR A 105 -7.55 71.53 35.63
C THR A 105 -6.51 72.34 34.87
N VAL A 106 -6.88 73.53 34.40
CA VAL A 106 -5.97 74.52 33.83
C VAL A 106 -5.65 75.58 34.88
N THR A 107 -4.39 76.01 34.93
CA THR A 107 -3.87 77.05 35.83
C THR A 107 -3.12 78.11 35.01
N ASP A 108 -3.40 79.38 35.25
CA ASP A 108 -2.66 80.52 34.67
C ASP A 108 -1.33 80.78 35.42
N SER A 109 -0.53 81.72 34.91
CA SER A 109 0.77 82.06 35.52
C SER A 109 0.68 82.81 36.86
N ALA A 110 -0.47 83.42 37.15
CA ALA A 110 -0.75 84.16 38.38
C ALA A 110 -1.49 83.31 39.45
N GLY A 111 -1.80 82.05 39.15
CA GLY A 111 -2.38 81.05 40.05
C GLY A 111 -3.91 80.88 39.98
N GLY A 112 -4.61 81.53 39.05
CA GLY A 112 -6.04 81.29 38.79
C GLY A 112 -6.27 79.91 38.18
N LYS A 113 -7.42 79.27 38.48
CA LYS A 113 -7.71 77.89 38.09
C LYS A 113 -9.14 77.71 37.60
N ALA A 114 -9.31 76.82 36.63
CA ALA A 114 -10.60 76.25 36.24
C ALA A 114 -10.47 74.76 35.92
N SER A 115 -11.54 74.01 36.17
CA SER A 115 -11.58 72.56 35.95
C SER A 115 -12.78 72.17 35.11
N LEU A 116 -12.62 71.12 34.28
CA LEU A 116 -13.76 70.43 33.71
C LEU A 116 -14.57 69.72 34.81
N PRO A 117 -15.87 69.45 34.59
CA PRO A 117 -16.62 68.51 35.42
C PRO A 117 -15.91 67.16 35.50
N SER A 118 -16.01 66.48 36.65
CA SER A 118 -15.48 65.12 36.78
C SER A 118 -16.17 64.18 35.81
N PHE A 119 -15.41 63.31 35.16
CA PHE A 119 -15.95 62.27 34.29
C PHE A 119 -15.31 60.92 34.60
N ASP A 120 -16.00 59.86 34.19
CA ASP A 120 -15.52 58.48 34.27
C ASP A 120 -15.21 58.00 32.85
N LEU A 121 -14.16 57.19 32.70
CA LEU A 121 -13.78 56.56 31.43
C LEU A 121 -13.87 55.05 31.59
N THR A 122 -14.72 54.42 30.79
CA THR A 122 -14.87 52.96 30.74
C THR A 122 -14.15 52.40 29.52
N VAL A 123 -13.22 51.47 29.75
CA VAL A 123 -12.63 50.62 28.73
C VAL A 123 -13.52 49.37 28.61
N THR A 124 -14.02 49.09 27.40
CA THR A 124 -14.79 47.89 27.11
C THR A 124 -13.96 46.85 26.37
N ASN A 125 -14.08 45.60 26.81
CA ASN A 125 -13.43 44.45 26.21
C ASN A 125 -13.92 44.19 24.78
N VAL A 126 -13.00 43.85 23.88
CA VAL A 126 -13.21 43.32 22.54
C VAL A 126 -12.48 41.98 22.46
N ASN A 127 -13.16 40.94 21.97
CA ASN A 127 -12.60 39.60 21.92
C ASN A 127 -11.36 39.51 20.99
N ASP A 128 -10.22 39.17 21.56
CA ASP A 128 -8.97 38.75 20.92
C ASP A 128 -9.05 37.32 20.41
N ALA A 129 -8.22 36.98 19.41
CA ALA A 129 -8.10 35.61 18.96
C ALA A 129 -7.13 34.82 19.86
N PRO A 130 -7.32 33.50 20.00
CA PRO A 130 -6.33 32.65 20.67
C PRO A 130 -4.94 32.74 20.03
N VAL A 131 -3.91 32.44 20.82
CA VAL A 131 -2.52 32.37 20.38
C VAL A 131 -1.95 30.99 20.70
N ILE A 132 -1.57 30.23 19.67
CA ILE A 132 -0.89 28.93 19.84
C ILE A 132 0.56 29.17 20.31
N THR A 133 1.00 28.39 21.29
CA THR A 133 2.39 28.41 21.76
C THR A 133 3.34 27.97 20.64
N LYS A 134 4.37 28.77 20.37
CA LYS A 134 5.28 28.55 19.24
C LYS A 134 6.24 27.38 19.45
N ASN A 135 6.72 26.81 18.35
CA ASN A 135 7.76 25.76 18.32
C ASN A 135 7.40 24.46 19.06
N GLN A 136 6.12 24.09 19.10
CA GLN A 136 5.70 22.83 19.68
C GLN A 136 6.16 21.65 18.82
N LYS A 137 6.74 20.65 19.49
CA LYS A 137 7.33 19.48 18.84
C LYS A 137 7.00 18.20 19.60
N PHE A 138 6.56 17.19 18.88
CA PHE A 138 6.23 15.85 19.40
C PHE A 138 6.95 14.77 18.60
N SER A 139 6.87 13.54 19.09
CA SER A 139 7.43 12.37 18.41
C SER A 139 6.54 11.16 18.57
N VAL A 140 6.46 10.31 17.54
CA VAL A 140 5.70 9.06 17.56
C VAL A 140 6.41 7.98 16.76
N ALA A 141 6.35 6.72 17.19
CA ALA A 141 6.90 5.61 16.41
C ALA A 141 6.09 5.38 15.14
N GLU A 142 6.74 5.09 14.02
CA GLU A 142 6.04 4.91 12.73
C GLU A 142 5.04 3.75 12.74
N ASN A 143 5.32 2.68 13.49
CA ASN A 143 4.43 1.53 13.58
C ASN A 143 3.22 1.74 14.53
N SER A 144 3.07 2.94 15.09
CA SER A 144 2.04 3.27 16.09
C SER A 144 0.63 2.99 15.59
N ALA A 145 -0.19 2.38 16.44
CA ALA A 145 -1.57 2.06 16.11
C ALA A 145 -2.44 3.32 16.04
N VAL A 146 -3.52 3.26 15.23
CA VAL A 146 -4.55 4.30 15.20
C VAL A 146 -5.11 4.53 16.62
N GLY A 147 -5.24 5.81 17.00
CA GLY A 147 -5.65 6.26 18.33
C GLY A 147 -4.51 6.46 19.33
N THR A 148 -3.25 6.12 18.98
CA THR A 148 -2.08 6.41 19.82
C THR A 148 -1.96 7.92 20.05
N ALA A 149 -1.83 8.34 21.30
CA ALA A 149 -1.65 9.75 21.66
C ALA A 149 -0.22 10.21 21.31
N VAL A 150 -0.12 11.36 20.65
CA VAL A 150 1.15 11.95 20.18
C VAL A 150 1.58 13.12 21.08
N GLY A 151 0.62 13.96 21.47
CA GLY A 151 0.86 15.17 22.25
C GLY A 151 -0.42 15.98 22.42
N GLU A 152 -0.30 17.16 23.03
CA GLU A 152 -1.41 18.10 23.21
C GLU A 152 -0.91 19.50 22.83
N VAL A 153 -1.60 20.14 21.88
CA VAL A 153 -1.24 21.46 21.38
C VAL A 153 -1.70 22.52 22.37
N GLU A 154 -0.75 23.30 22.88
CA GLU A 154 -1.03 24.35 23.85
C GLU A 154 -1.30 25.70 23.15
N ALA A 155 -2.33 26.40 23.61
CA ALA A 155 -2.63 27.78 23.23
C ALA A 155 -3.13 28.57 24.43
N THR A 156 -3.08 29.89 24.34
CA THR A 156 -3.59 30.82 25.36
C THR A 156 -4.51 31.82 24.71
N ASP A 157 -5.49 32.28 25.46
CA ASP A 157 -6.39 33.36 25.07
C ASP A 157 -6.48 34.35 26.24
N VAL A 158 -6.43 35.64 25.95
CA VAL A 158 -6.34 36.69 26.98
C VAL A 158 -7.72 37.00 27.58
N ASP A 159 -8.80 36.77 26.82
CA ASP A 159 -10.19 37.03 27.22
C ASP A 159 -10.88 35.84 27.87
N GLY A 160 -10.44 34.62 27.55
CA GLY A 160 -11.18 33.47 28.01
C GLY A 160 -10.65 32.11 27.55
N SER A 161 -11.60 31.23 27.22
CA SER A 161 -11.35 29.80 27.03
C SER A 161 -11.34 29.41 25.57
N ILE A 162 -10.35 28.63 25.19
CA ILE A 162 -10.28 27.96 23.90
C ILE A 162 -11.34 26.85 23.84
N THR A 163 -12.02 26.76 22.71
CA THR A 163 -13.14 25.84 22.46
C THR A 163 -12.85 24.78 21.40
N GLY A 164 -11.79 24.94 20.61
CA GLY A 164 -11.42 23.95 19.61
C GLY A 164 -10.06 24.19 18.95
N PHE A 165 -9.53 23.12 18.37
CA PHE A 165 -8.33 23.13 17.53
C PHE A 165 -8.62 22.45 16.19
N SER A 166 -7.91 22.87 15.15
CA SER A 166 -8.03 22.26 13.82
C SER A 166 -6.68 22.18 13.12
N ILE A 167 -6.42 21.05 12.47
CA ILE A 167 -5.32 20.92 11.51
C ILE A 167 -5.80 21.47 10.17
N THR A 168 -5.09 22.43 9.60
CA THR A 168 -5.43 23.13 8.35
C THR A 168 -4.48 22.81 7.19
N GLY A 169 -3.39 22.08 7.45
CA GLY A 169 -2.44 21.65 6.44
C GLY A 169 -1.27 20.86 6.98
N GLY A 170 -0.40 20.37 6.10
CA GLY A 170 0.79 19.59 6.48
C GLY A 170 0.52 18.16 6.96
N ASN A 171 -0.75 17.74 7.00
CA ASN A 171 -1.20 16.42 7.42
C ASN A 171 -1.37 15.49 6.22
N LYS A 172 -0.26 15.03 5.63
CA LYS A 172 -0.32 14.15 4.46
C LYS A 172 -1.05 12.84 4.81
N ASP A 173 -1.93 12.44 3.90
CA ASP A 173 -2.76 11.22 3.97
C ASP A 173 -3.57 11.09 5.28
N ASP A 174 -3.92 12.23 5.88
CA ASP A 174 -4.65 12.34 7.14
C ASP A 174 -4.00 11.51 8.27
N ALA A 175 -2.67 11.55 8.36
CA ALA A 175 -1.86 10.82 9.34
C ALA A 175 -2.29 11.07 10.80
N PHE A 176 -2.66 12.30 11.13
CA PHE A 176 -3.01 12.72 12.49
C PHE A 176 -4.42 13.31 12.59
N ALA A 177 -5.03 13.16 13.76
CA ALA A 177 -6.24 13.88 14.16
C ALA A 177 -5.94 14.74 15.39
N ILE A 178 -6.62 15.89 15.49
CA ILE A 178 -6.64 16.75 16.68
C ILE A 178 -8.07 16.86 17.18
N ASP A 179 -8.28 16.83 18.49
CA ASP A 179 -9.58 17.10 19.10
C ASP A 179 -9.70 18.54 19.62
N ASP A 180 -10.88 18.90 20.12
CA ASP A 180 -11.19 20.25 20.62
C ASP A 180 -10.33 20.69 21.82
N SER A 181 -9.70 19.74 22.52
CA SER A 181 -8.75 20.02 23.61
C SER A 181 -7.32 20.23 23.14
N GLY A 182 -7.04 20.02 21.85
CA GLY A 182 -5.69 20.12 21.28
C GLY A 182 -4.95 18.79 21.28
N LYS A 183 -5.57 17.69 21.72
CA LYS A 183 -4.92 16.38 21.78
C LYS A 183 -4.73 15.80 20.38
N LEU A 184 -3.48 15.54 20.03
CA LEU A 184 -3.07 14.89 18.79
C LEU A 184 -3.04 13.37 18.95
N THR A 185 -3.61 12.67 17.97
CA THR A 185 -3.60 11.21 17.88
C THR A 185 -3.27 10.72 16.47
N VAL A 186 -2.75 9.51 16.35
CA VAL A 186 -2.57 8.82 15.06
C VAL A 186 -3.95 8.50 14.48
N ALA A 187 -4.24 8.98 13.28
CA ALA A 187 -5.50 8.73 12.57
C ALA A 187 -5.33 7.71 11.44
N ASN A 188 -4.17 7.71 10.77
CA ASN A 188 -3.85 6.77 9.70
C ASN A 188 -2.45 6.18 9.89
N LYS A 189 -2.39 4.93 10.37
CA LYS A 189 -1.13 4.21 10.54
C LYS A 189 -0.35 4.07 9.22
N GLY A 190 -1.02 3.84 8.09
CA GLY A 190 -0.35 3.63 6.80
C GLY A 190 0.28 4.89 6.20
N ALA A 191 0.06 6.06 6.83
CA ALA A 191 0.72 7.31 6.48
C ALA A 191 2.00 7.55 7.29
N LEU A 192 2.25 6.74 8.34
CA LEU A 192 3.45 6.82 9.16
C LEU A 192 4.49 5.86 8.60
N ASP A 193 5.48 6.41 7.94
CA ASP A 193 6.58 5.71 7.29
C ASP A 193 7.78 6.66 7.37
N PHE A 194 8.75 6.29 8.19
CA PHE A 194 9.92 7.12 8.49
C PHE A 194 10.80 7.29 7.26
N GLU A 195 10.93 6.23 6.46
CA GLU A 195 11.80 6.16 5.29
C GLU A 195 11.30 7.09 4.19
N THR A 196 9.98 7.23 4.04
CA THR A 196 9.40 8.15 3.05
C THR A 196 9.08 9.54 3.61
N MET A 197 8.69 9.66 4.88
CA MET A 197 8.30 10.93 5.49
C MET A 197 8.58 10.97 7.00
N PRO A 198 9.83 11.27 7.40
CA PRO A 198 10.25 11.23 8.81
C PRO A 198 9.71 12.39 9.66
N THR A 199 9.10 13.41 9.05
CA THR A 199 8.64 14.59 9.77
C THR A 199 7.37 15.19 9.15
N PHE A 200 6.40 15.48 10.00
CA PHE A 200 5.18 16.21 9.66
C PHE A 200 5.23 17.62 10.24
N ASN A 201 4.96 18.62 9.40
CA ASN A 201 4.84 20.02 9.79
C ASN A 201 3.37 20.42 9.74
N LEU A 202 2.62 20.07 10.78
CA LEU A 202 1.18 20.32 10.86
C LEU A 202 0.91 21.81 11.02
N LYS A 203 0.05 22.36 10.16
CA LYS A 203 -0.48 23.72 10.31
C LYS A 203 -1.72 23.64 11.18
N VAL A 204 -1.70 24.30 12.33
CA VAL A 204 -2.78 24.23 13.32
C VAL A 204 -3.34 25.62 13.62
N THR A 205 -4.65 25.69 13.85
CA THR A 205 -5.36 26.88 14.35
C THR A 205 -6.14 26.53 15.60
N ALA A 206 -6.30 27.48 16.52
CA ALA A 206 -7.14 27.38 17.71
C ALA A 206 -8.32 28.36 17.60
N SER A 207 -9.44 28.05 18.24
CA SER A 207 -10.62 28.92 18.28
C SER A 207 -11.22 28.95 19.67
N ASP A 208 -11.68 30.12 20.09
CA ASP A 208 -12.48 30.39 21.30
C ASP A 208 -14.00 30.39 21.00
N GLY A 209 -14.39 30.04 19.76
CA GLY A 209 -15.77 30.01 19.28
C GLY A 209 -16.25 31.32 18.63
N SER A 210 -15.48 32.42 18.78
CA SER A 210 -15.80 33.73 18.21
C SER A 210 -14.75 34.17 17.19
N ALA A 211 -13.49 33.89 17.45
CA ALA A 211 -12.32 34.19 16.65
C ALA A 211 -11.50 32.90 16.39
N THR A 212 -10.52 33.02 15.49
CA THR A 212 -9.59 31.93 15.16
C THR A 212 -8.18 32.50 15.15
N SER A 213 -7.25 31.77 15.75
CA SER A 213 -5.84 32.13 15.80
C SER A 213 -5.24 32.25 14.40
N GLU A 214 -4.12 32.96 14.31
CA GLU A 214 -3.19 32.76 13.21
C GLU A 214 -2.72 31.30 13.14
N VAL A 215 -2.28 30.87 11.95
CA VAL A 215 -1.78 29.51 11.73
C VAL A 215 -0.39 29.36 12.33
N GLU A 216 -0.21 28.36 13.19
CA GLU A 216 1.10 27.97 13.76
C GLU A 216 1.53 26.59 13.24
N THR A 217 2.84 26.34 13.18
CA THR A 217 3.37 25.03 12.76
C THR A 217 3.74 24.18 13.98
N VAL A 218 3.12 23.01 14.10
CA VAL A 218 3.43 21.97 15.07
C VAL A 218 4.20 20.86 14.38
N VAL A 219 5.36 20.49 14.91
CA VAL A 219 6.24 19.49 14.32
C VAL A 219 6.01 18.13 14.97
N ILE A 220 5.85 17.08 14.17
CA ILE A 220 5.85 15.69 14.64
C ILE A 220 6.98 14.95 13.94
N ASP A 221 7.96 14.50 14.70
CA ASP A 221 9.01 13.61 14.19
C ASP A 221 8.56 12.15 14.32
N LEU A 222 8.76 11.37 13.26
CA LEU A 222 8.66 9.92 13.37
C LEU A 222 9.92 9.36 14.02
N ILE A 223 9.75 8.34 14.84
CA ILE A 223 10.83 7.52 15.36
C ILE A 223 10.88 6.28 14.47
N ASN A 224 12.01 6.08 13.77
CA ASN A 224 12.27 4.87 13.00
C ASN A 224 12.21 3.65 13.93
N ILE A 225 11.53 2.61 13.48
CA ILE A 225 11.46 1.30 14.10
C ILE A 225 11.81 0.27 13.03
N ASN A 226 12.94 -0.42 13.24
CA ASN A 226 13.35 -1.56 12.41
C ASN A 226 12.19 -2.52 12.15
N GLU A 227 11.90 -2.73 10.88
CA GLU A 227 10.87 -3.62 10.36
C GLU A 227 11.47 -4.98 10.03
N TYR A 228 10.65 -5.89 9.52
CA TYR A 228 11.14 -7.19 9.10
C TYR A 228 11.44 -7.14 7.60
N PRO A 229 12.56 -7.73 7.13
CA PRO A 229 12.81 -7.84 5.70
C PRO A 229 11.77 -8.74 5.05
N PRO A 230 10.83 -8.25 4.21
CA PRO A 230 9.96 -9.15 3.48
C PRO A 230 10.79 -9.99 2.50
N VAL A 231 10.65 -11.31 2.64
CA VAL A 231 11.14 -12.23 1.63
C VAL A 231 10.17 -12.21 0.46
N THR A 232 10.69 -11.93 -0.73
CA THR A 232 9.89 -12.03 -1.96
C THR A 232 9.52 -13.50 -2.17
N ALA A 233 8.29 -13.77 -2.60
CA ALA A 233 7.81 -15.12 -2.90
C ALA A 233 8.89 -15.90 -3.69
N GLY A 234 9.19 -17.12 -3.23
CA GLY A 234 10.40 -17.87 -3.62
C GLY A 234 10.59 -17.96 -5.12
N SER A 235 11.83 -17.80 -5.60
CA SER A 235 12.09 -17.97 -7.02
C SER A 235 12.08 -19.44 -7.41
N CYS A 236 11.98 -19.66 -8.72
CA CYS A 236 11.86 -20.99 -9.29
C CYS A 236 12.74 -21.12 -10.51
N HIS A 237 13.63 -22.10 -10.45
CA HIS A 237 14.64 -22.29 -11.47
C HIS A 237 14.64 -23.74 -11.94
N THR A 238 14.95 -23.95 -13.21
CA THR A 238 15.15 -25.28 -13.78
C THR A 238 16.64 -25.52 -13.96
N THR A 239 17.07 -26.77 -13.79
CA THR A 239 18.43 -27.16 -14.14
C THR A 239 18.45 -28.58 -14.69
N PRO A 240 19.30 -28.89 -15.68
CA PRO A 240 19.54 -30.26 -16.08
C PRO A 240 20.14 -31.09 -14.92
N GLN A 241 19.93 -32.39 -14.99
CA GLN A 241 20.61 -33.35 -14.13
C GLN A 241 22.14 -33.19 -14.26
N GLU A 242 22.86 -33.43 -13.16
CA GLU A 242 24.32 -33.21 -13.05
C GLU A 242 24.82 -31.76 -13.29
N SER A 243 23.92 -30.80 -13.51
CA SER A 243 24.31 -29.41 -13.81
C SER A 243 24.04 -28.52 -12.60
N PRO A 244 25.08 -27.95 -11.97
CA PRO A 244 24.88 -26.98 -10.91
C PRO A 244 24.18 -25.72 -11.41
N LEU A 245 23.22 -25.24 -10.64
CA LEU A 245 22.51 -23.98 -10.82
C LEU A 245 23.16 -22.92 -9.92
N THR A 246 23.36 -21.71 -10.44
CA THR A 246 23.84 -20.54 -9.67
C THR A 246 22.84 -19.41 -9.82
N GLU A 247 22.31 -18.93 -8.70
CA GLU A 247 21.24 -17.93 -8.65
C GLU A 247 21.37 -17.08 -7.38
N THR A 248 20.46 -16.13 -7.20
CA THR A 248 20.45 -15.19 -6.06
C THR A 248 19.10 -15.22 -5.35
N LEU A 249 19.10 -15.47 -4.05
CA LEU A 249 17.90 -15.40 -3.21
C LEU A 249 17.37 -13.96 -3.13
N GLN A 250 16.05 -13.79 -3.17
CA GLN A 250 15.41 -12.48 -3.26
C GLN A 250 14.76 -12.07 -1.94
N ALA A 251 15.26 -10.99 -1.33
CA ALA A 251 14.59 -10.30 -0.25
C ALA A 251 14.84 -8.78 -0.34
N SER A 252 13.97 -8.02 0.29
CA SER A 252 14.10 -6.57 0.47
C SER A 252 13.91 -6.24 1.93
N ASP A 253 14.35 -5.06 2.35
CA ASP A 253 14.06 -4.48 3.65
C ASP A 253 13.27 -3.19 3.47
N PRO A 254 12.21 -2.91 4.25
CA PRO A 254 11.56 -1.62 4.23
C PRO A 254 12.48 -0.51 4.76
N ASP A 255 13.39 -0.82 5.71
CA ASP A 255 14.35 0.13 6.26
C ASP A 255 15.40 0.54 5.21
N ASP A 256 15.42 1.83 4.81
CA ASP A 256 16.33 2.29 3.76
C ASP A 256 17.80 2.22 4.20
N GLY A 257 18.60 1.50 3.41
CA GLY A 257 20.03 1.31 3.64
C GLY A 257 20.38 0.13 4.53
N ASP A 258 19.40 -0.67 4.97
CA ASP A 258 19.65 -1.84 5.78
C ASP A 258 20.32 -2.97 5.00
N SER A 259 21.30 -3.62 5.65
CA SER A 259 22.07 -4.70 5.03
C SER A 259 21.47 -6.05 5.37
N LEU A 260 21.24 -6.88 4.36
CA LEU A 260 20.69 -8.23 4.54
C LEU A 260 21.79 -9.29 4.65
N THR A 261 21.56 -10.28 5.51
CA THR A 261 22.39 -11.48 5.65
C THR A 261 21.55 -12.75 5.46
N TYR A 262 22.02 -13.66 4.60
CA TYR A 262 21.33 -14.87 4.21
C TYR A 262 21.97 -16.12 4.84
N ALA A 263 21.13 -17.02 5.33
CA ALA A 263 21.51 -18.33 5.87
C ALA A 263 20.50 -19.42 5.42
N LEU A 264 20.95 -20.66 5.37
CA LEU A 264 20.15 -21.82 4.99
C LEU A 264 19.45 -22.43 6.21
N GLY A 265 18.27 -23.00 5.98
CA GLY A 265 17.35 -23.48 7.01
C GLY A 265 16.33 -22.41 7.43
N SER A 266 15.15 -22.84 7.87
CA SER A 266 14.07 -21.94 8.31
C SER A 266 14.41 -21.13 9.57
N ASN A 267 15.51 -21.45 10.23
CA ASN A 267 16.05 -20.79 11.42
C ASN A 267 17.54 -20.46 11.24
N GLY A 268 18.05 -20.53 10.00
CA GLY A 268 19.46 -20.29 9.70
C GLY A 268 20.42 -21.35 10.25
N GLU A 269 19.95 -22.50 10.72
CA GLU A 269 20.78 -23.51 11.40
C GLU A 269 21.92 -24.07 10.53
N HIS A 270 21.83 -23.94 9.21
CA HIS A 270 22.85 -24.38 8.27
C HIS A 270 23.83 -23.29 7.85
N GLY A 271 23.67 -22.03 8.30
CA GLY A 271 24.54 -20.92 7.91
C GLY A 271 24.63 -20.79 6.38
N THR A 272 25.83 -20.65 5.80
CA THR A 272 26.00 -20.63 4.34
C THR A 272 26.00 -22.02 3.68
N GLY A 273 25.70 -23.08 4.45
CA GLY A 273 25.68 -24.46 3.99
C GLY A 273 27.02 -25.20 4.18
N PRO A 274 27.14 -26.42 3.63
CA PRO A 274 26.15 -27.06 2.78
C PRO A 274 24.91 -27.55 3.51
N MET A 275 23.76 -27.47 2.85
CA MET A 275 22.53 -28.15 3.23
C MET A 275 22.19 -29.20 2.18
N THR A 276 21.63 -30.33 2.61
CA THR A 276 21.10 -31.36 1.71
C THR A 276 19.58 -31.30 1.74
N THR A 277 18.97 -31.15 0.58
CA THR A 277 17.52 -31.08 0.40
C THR A 277 16.88 -32.47 0.49
N ALA A 278 15.54 -32.52 0.46
CA ALA A 278 14.79 -33.77 0.51
C ALA A 278 15.14 -34.72 -0.65
N ASN A 279 15.34 -34.19 -1.86
CA ASN A 279 15.71 -34.99 -3.03
C ASN A 279 17.23 -35.23 -3.16
N GLY A 280 18.01 -34.79 -2.17
CA GLY A 280 19.45 -35.02 -2.10
C GLY A 280 20.30 -34.01 -2.87
N GLY A 281 19.70 -32.93 -3.38
CA GLY A 281 20.41 -31.76 -3.88
C GLY A 281 21.23 -31.10 -2.77
N ARG A 282 22.33 -30.44 -3.16
CA ARG A 282 23.26 -29.78 -2.23
C ARG A 282 23.26 -28.28 -2.46
N VAL A 283 22.95 -27.50 -1.43
CA VAL A 283 22.86 -26.04 -1.48
C VAL A 283 24.00 -25.40 -0.71
N VAL A 284 24.66 -24.40 -1.29
CA VAL A 284 25.66 -23.55 -0.61
C VAL A 284 25.41 -22.10 -0.99
N ILE A 285 25.26 -21.21 -0.01
CA ILE A 285 25.30 -19.76 -0.22
C ILE A 285 26.76 -19.36 -0.45
N THR A 286 27.06 -18.80 -1.61
CA THR A 286 28.40 -18.34 -1.99
C THR A 286 28.69 -16.92 -1.52
N ASN A 287 27.65 -16.11 -1.32
CA ASN A 287 27.77 -14.77 -0.74
C ASN A 287 26.56 -14.47 0.15
N SER A 288 26.80 -14.42 1.46
CA SER A 288 25.75 -14.20 2.47
C SER A 288 25.19 -12.78 2.48
N SER A 289 25.82 -11.80 1.82
CA SER A 289 25.32 -10.42 1.80
C SER A 289 24.45 -10.10 0.57
N THR A 290 24.58 -10.90 -0.49
CA THR A 290 23.77 -10.76 -1.71
C THR A 290 22.74 -11.87 -1.85
N GLY A 291 22.91 -12.98 -1.13
CA GLY A 291 22.05 -14.16 -1.27
C GLY A 291 22.46 -15.06 -2.44
N ASP A 292 23.62 -14.85 -3.05
CA ASP A 292 24.12 -15.71 -4.13
C ASP A 292 24.32 -17.14 -3.61
N TYR A 293 23.84 -18.13 -4.36
CA TYR A 293 23.93 -19.54 -3.99
C TYR A 293 24.22 -20.45 -5.18
N ILE A 294 24.72 -21.64 -4.88
CA ILE A 294 24.87 -22.75 -5.81
C ILE A 294 24.01 -23.91 -5.32
N TYR A 295 23.12 -24.39 -6.17
CA TYR A 295 22.42 -25.66 -6.01
C TYR A 295 23.06 -26.71 -6.93
N THR A 296 23.47 -27.84 -6.36
CA THR A 296 24.03 -28.97 -7.12
C THR A 296 23.07 -30.15 -7.02
N PRO A 297 22.45 -30.60 -8.14
CA PRO A 297 21.66 -31.82 -8.16
C PRO A 297 22.46 -33.04 -7.68
N LYS A 298 21.77 -34.01 -7.09
CA LYS A 298 22.39 -35.30 -6.71
C LYS A 298 22.83 -36.06 -7.97
N SER A 299 24.06 -36.58 -8.01
CA SER A 299 24.64 -37.18 -9.23
C SER A 299 23.98 -38.47 -9.80
N SER A 300 22.89 -38.93 -9.19
CA SER A 300 22.07 -40.06 -9.66
C SER A 300 20.81 -40.15 -8.81
N GLY A 301 19.64 -39.96 -9.45
CA GLY A 301 18.36 -39.75 -8.75
C GLY A 301 18.20 -38.32 -8.24
N GLY A 302 17.06 -37.98 -7.64
CA GLY A 302 16.77 -36.63 -7.17
C GLY A 302 16.27 -35.66 -8.26
N ARG A 303 15.57 -36.19 -9.27
CA ARG A 303 14.84 -35.42 -10.30
C ARG A 303 13.55 -34.83 -9.74
N GLY A 304 12.92 -33.98 -10.54
CA GLY A 304 11.66 -33.35 -10.22
C GLY A 304 11.85 -32.13 -9.34
N ARG A 305 10.81 -31.79 -8.59
CA ARG A 305 10.78 -30.60 -7.75
C ARG A 305 11.56 -30.81 -6.47
N ASP A 306 12.59 -30.00 -6.26
CA ASP A 306 13.34 -29.91 -5.01
C ASP A 306 13.16 -28.55 -4.36
N THR A 307 13.23 -28.48 -3.03
CA THR A 307 12.99 -27.24 -2.29
C THR A 307 13.94 -27.10 -1.12
N PHE A 308 14.21 -25.85 -0.74
CA PHE A 308 14.97 -25.55 0.45
C PHE A 308 14.58 -24.24 1.12
N ALA A 309 14.60 -24.22 2.46
CA ALA A 309 14.33 -23.02 3.24
C ALA A 309 15.58 -22.19 3.47
N TYR A 310 15.41 -20.87 3.59
CA TYR A 310 16.45 -19.93 3.98
C TYR A 310 15.89 -18.88 4.93
N GLN A 311 16.77 -18.28 5.73
CA GLN A 311 16.51 -17.16 6.61
C GLN A 311 17.27 -15.94 6.10
N VAL A 312 16.60 -14.80 6.14
CA VAL A 312 17.18 -13.48 5.89
C VAL A 312 17.12 -12.70 7.20
N THR A 313 18.23 -12.05 7.57
CA THR A 313 18.35 -11.21 8.76
C THR A 313 18.80 -9.83 8.34
N ASP A 314 18.11 -8.80 8.82
CA ASP A 314 18.49 -7.41 8.61
C ASP A 314 19.62 -6.96 9.56
N SER A 315 19.96 -5.67 9.55
CA SER A 315 21.02 -5.16 10.41
C SER A 315 20.58 -4.93 11.87
N GLY A 316 19.27 -4.72 12.10
CA GLY A 316 18.65 -4.65 13.42
C GLY A 316 18.43 -6.01 14.11
N GLY A 317 18.63 -7.12 13.39
CA GLY A 317 18.45 -8.50 13.84
C GLY A 317 17.04 -9.05 13.67
N ALA A 318 16.13 -8.36 12.97
CA ALA A 318 14.86 -8.96 12.61
C ALA A 318 15.06 -9.96 11.47
N THR A 319 14.23 -11.02 11.47
CA THR A 319 14.43 -12.15 10.58
C THR A 319 13.16 -12.54 9.87
N ALA A 320 13.28 -12.93 8.61
CA ALA A 320 12.23 -13.54 7.82
C ALA A 320 12.73 -14.81 7.13
N THR A 321 11.80 -15.63 6.63
CA THR A 321 12.13 -16.94 6.06
C THR A 321 11.49 -17.11 4.69
N GLY A 322 12.26 -17.62 3.73
CA GLY A 322 11.81 -17.98 2.39
C GLY A 322 11.96 -19.47 2.11
N THR A 323 11.36 -19.90 1.00
CA THR A 323 11.57 -21.23 0.44
C THR A 323 11.90 -21.07 -1.04
N GLU A 324 13.02 -21.62 -1.46
CA GLU A 324 13.45 -21.63 -2.86
C GLU A 324 13.10 -22.97 -3.50
N THR A 325 12.68 -22.97 -4.76
CA THR A 325 12.34 -24.19 -5.51
C THR A 325 13.27 -24.36 -6.72
N VAL A 326 13.85 -25.55 -6.86
CA VAL A 326 14.64 -25.92 -8.05
C VAL A 326 14.05 -27.17 -8.68
N ILE A 327 13.80 -27.14 -9.98
CA ILE A 327 13.29 -28.27 -10.75
C ILE A 327 14.44 -28.92 -11.52
N VAL A 328 14.75 -30.17 -11.21
CA VAL A 328 15.85 -30.92 -11.83
C VAL A 328 15.32 -31.86 -12.90
N GLU A 329 15.74 -31.67 -14.16
CA GLU A 329 15.46 -32.54 -15.32
C GLU A 329 14.04 -33.16 -15.35
N LEU A 330 13.06 -32.44 -15.93
CA LEU A 330 11.69 -32.93 -16.02
C LEU A 330 11.49 -33.96 -17.13
N LYS A 331 11.02 -35.15 -16.73
CA LYS A 331 10.59 -36.22 -17.64
C LYS A 331 9.08 -36.32 -17.69
N ILE A 332 8.54 -36.20 -18.90
CA ILE A 332 7.11 -36.22 -19.16
C ILE A 332 6.77 -37.51 -19.91
N MET A 333 5.96 -38.39 -19.30
CA MET A 333 5.45 -39.58 -19.95
C MET A 333 4.04 -39.34 -20.50
N PRO A 334 3.84 -39.29 -21.82
CA PRO A 334 2.51 -39.43 -22.39
C PRO A 334 2.00 -40.88 -22.24
N LEU A 335 0.95 -41.07 -21.44
CA LEU A 335 0.32 -42.38 -21.22
C LEU A 335 -1.07 -42.43 -21.87
N GLY A 336 -1.36 -43.55 -22.54
CA GLY A 336 -2.63 -43.80 -23.22
C GLY A 336 -2.78 -43.15 -24.61
N ASP A 337 -4.01 -43.11 -25.12
CA ASP A 337 -4.34 -42.77 -26.51
C ASP A 337 -4.13 -41.28 -26.82
N SER A 338 -3.60 -40.98 -28.00
CA SER A 338 -3.72 -39.64 -28.57
C SER A 338 -4.77 -39.73 -29.65
N ILE A 339 -5.89 -39.03 -29.46
CA ILE A 339 -7.04 -39.03 -30.37
C ILE A 339 -6.53 -38.86 -31.79
N THR A 340 -6.45 -39.97 -32.53
CA THR A 340 -6.17 -39.99 -33.95
C THR A 340 -7.25 -40.80 -34.63
N ALA A 341 -7.68 -40.33 -35.80
CA ALA A 341 -8.55 -41.12 -36.65
C ALA A 341 -7.78 -42.38 -37.08
N GLY A 342 -8.18 -43.52 -36.53
CA GLY A 342 -7.73 -44.81 -37.02
C GLY A 342 -8.51 -45.18 -38.28
N GLU A 343 -7.81 -45.41 -39.39
CA GLU A 343 -8.03 -46.68 -40.08
C GLU A 343 -6.77 -47.18 -40.78
N GLU A 344 -6.66 -48.49 -40.72
CA GLU A 344 -5.72 -49.42 -41.31
C GLU A 344 -6.09 -49.62 -42.79
N ASN A 345 -5.10 -49.60 -43.68
CA ASN A 345 -5.17 -49.90 -45.13
C ASN A 345 -5.80 -48.82 -46.05
N VAL A 346 -4.92 -48.05 -46.69
CA VAL A 346 -5.08 -47.78 -48.13
C VAL A 346 -3.79 -48.20 -48.80
N GLY A 347 -3.75 -49.46 -49.25
CA GLY A 347 -2.81 -49.83 -50.30
C GLY A 347 -3.05 -48.91 -51.49
N GLY A 348 -1.98 -48.36 -52.06
CA GLY A 348 -2.06 -47.41 -53.17
C GLY A 348 -2.69 -47.99 -54.43
N SER A 349 -4.01 -47.86 -54.58
CA SER A 349 -4.70 -48.14 -55.84
C SER A 349 -5.65 -47.04 -56.33
N ASP A 350 -5.88 -46.00 -55.53
CA ASP A 350 -7.05 -45.13 -55.72
C ASP A 350 -6.70 -43.76 -56.31
N GLY A 351 -5.42 -43.42 -56.47
CA GLY A 351 -4.98 -42.12 -57.00
C GLY A 351 -5.42 -40.91 -56.18
N LEU A 352 -5.88 -41.11 -54.93
CA LEU A 352 -6.15 -40.02 -54.00
C LEU A 352 -4.83 -39.51 -53.39
N PRO A 353 -4.65 -38.19 -53.22
CA PRO A 353 -3.46 -37.63 -52.58
C PRO A 353 -3.33 -38.19 -51.16
N GLU A 354 -2.10 -38.55 -50.76
CA GLU A 354 -1.77 -38.90 -49.38
C GLU A 354 -2.36 -37.84 -48.44
N ILE A 355 -3.39 -38.24 -47.70
CA ILE A 355 -3.93 -37.39 -46.65
C ILE A 355 -2.90 -37.52 -45.52
N PRO A 356 -2.37 -36.40 -44.98
CA PRO A 356 -1.38 -36.43 -43.91
C PRO A 356 -2.06 -36.87 -42.60
N PHE A 357 -2.33 -38.17 -42.50
CA PHE A 357 -3.02 -38.80 -41.39
C PHE A 357 -2.05 -38.97 -40.19
N ARG A 358 -2.57 -38.69 -38.98
CA ARG A 358 -2.02 -38.94 -37.63
C ARG A 358 -1.30 -37.80 -36.88
N LYS A 359 -1.75 -36.56 -36.97
CA LYS A 359 -1.27 -35.49 -36.04
C LYS A 359 -2.33 -35.20 -34.98
N GLY A 360 -1.97 -35.29 -33.70
CA GLY A 360 -2.79 -34.84 -32.57
C GLY A 360 -2.05 -33.80 -31.72
N TYR A 361 -2.39 -33.70 -30.43
CA TYR A 361 -2.00 -32.55 -29.60
C TYR A 361 -0.57 -32.63 -29.02
N ARG A 362 0.05 -33.82 -28.97
CA ARG A 362 1.32 -34.02 -28.25
C ARG A 362 2.50 -33.33 -28.97
N LYS A 363 2.53 -33.34 -30.31
CA LYS A 363 3.53 -32.58 -31.08
C LYS A 363 3.43 -31.07 -30.85
N PRO A 364 2.28 -30.41 -31.07
CA PRO A 364 2.15 -29.00 -30.77
C PRO A 364 2.50 -28.67 -29.30
N LEU A 365 2.17 -29.53 -28.35
CA LEU A 365 2.56 -29.35 -26.93
C LEU A 365 4.08 -29.36 -26.74
N TYR A 366 4.77 -30.37 -27.29
CA TYR A 366 6.24 -30.44 -27.22
C TYR A 366 6.91 -29.21 -27.84
N GLN A 367 6.42 -28.76 -29.01
CA GLN A 367 6.91 -27.56 -29.67
C GLN A 367 6.63 -26.29 -28.86
N LEU A 368 5.45 -26.19 -28.24
CA LEU A 368 5.08 -25.06 -27.36
C LEU A 368 6.03 -24.99 -26.16
N LEU A 369 6.33 -26.12 -25.52
CA LEU A 369 7.26 -26.17 -24.39
C LEU A 369 8.67 -25.72 -24.81
N GLY A 370 9.23 -26.32 -25.87
CA GLY A 370 10.56 -25.95 -26.36
C GLY A 370 10.67 -24.49 -26.83
N ASN A 371 9.64 -23.97 -27.51
CA ASN A 371 9.62 -22.57 -27.97
C ASN A 371 9.55 -21.55 -26.81
N ASN A 372 9.11 -21.97 -25.62
CA ASN A 372 9.04 -21.13 -24.42
C ASN A 372 10.17 -21.45 -23.42
N GLY A 373 11.23 -22.15 -23.86
CA GLY A 373 12.43 -22.37 -23.04
C GLY A 373 12.34 -23.53 -22.04
N TYR A 374 11.29 -24.34 -22.09
CA TYR A 374 11.17 -25.53 -21.25
C TYR A 374 11.97 -26.68 -21.84
N GLU A 375 13.04 -27.10 -21.14
CA GLU A 375 13.74 -28.35 -21.42
C GLU A 375 12.99 -29.51 -20.77
N VAL A 376 12.24 -30.26 -21.58
CA VAL A 376 11.45 -31.42 -21.15
C VAL A 376 11.84 -32.64 -21.95
N ASP A 377 12.04 -33.77 -21.27
CA ASP A 377 12.32 -35.05 -21.90
C ASP A 377 11.03 -35.86 -21.96
N PHE A 378 10.48 -36.06 -23.16
CA PHE A 378 9.31 -36.91 -23.34
C PHE A 378 9.76 -38.37 -23.34
N VAL A 379 9.43 -39.09 -22.27
CA VAL A 379 9.86 -40.49 -22.05
C VAL A 379 8.73 -41.47 -22.29
N GLY A 380 9.06 -42.72 -22.59
CA GLY A 380 8.09 -43.79 -22.81
C GLY A 380 8.43 -44.64 -24.03
N ARG A 381 7.44 -45.40 -24.52
CA ARG A 381 7.64 -46.27 -25.69
C ARG A 381 7.78 -45.45 -26.97
N LEU A 382 8.83 -45.72 -27.74
CA LEU A 382 8.96 -45.26 -29.13
C LEU A 382 7.84 -45.89 -30.00
N ASN A 383 6.88 -45.08 -30.44
CA ASN A 383 6.00 -45.42 -31.56
C ASN A 383 6.62 -44.88 -32.86
N GLN A 384 6.71 -45.74 -33.89
CA GLN A 384 7.60 -45.53 -35.04
C GLN A 384 7.24 -44.32 -35.93
N GLY A 385 8.23 -43.44 -36.13
CA GLY A 385 8.61 -43.01 -37.47
C GLY A 385 9.96 -43.66 -37.81
N CYS A 386 10.08 -44.33 -38.95
CA CYS A 386 11.40 -44.73 -39.45
C CYS A 386 12.15 -43.50 -39.98
N SER A 387 12.64 -42.66 -39.08
CA SER A 387 13.63 -41.61 -39.33
C SER A 387 14.27 -41.20 -38.00
N ALA A 388 15.49 -40.66 -38.05
CA ALA A 388 16.27 -40.35 -36.86
C ALA A 388 15.62 -39.23 -36.02
N GLY A 389 14.96 -39.61 -34.92
CA GLY A 389 14.36 -38.71 -33.94
C GLY A 389 13.17 -39.38 -33.24
N TYR A 390 12.86 -39.00 -32.01
CA TYR A 390 11.55 -39.28 -31.43
C TYR A 390 10.52 -38.67 -32.40
N ASP A 391 9.74 -39.49 -33.10
CA ASP A 391 8.74 -38.96 -34.02
C ASP A 391 7.55 -38.48 -33.21
N HIS A 392 7.63 -37.22 -32.79
CA HIS A 392 6.52 -36.50 -32.15
C HIS A 392 5.27 -36.49 -33.05
N ASP A 393 5.39 -36.78 -34.35
CA ASP A 393 4.32 -36.76 -35.35
C ASP A 393 3.63 -38.12 -35.54
N ALA A 394 4.23 -39.22 -35.09
CA ALA A 394 3.66 -40.56 -35.26
C ALA A 394 2.86 -40.96 -34.03
N GLU A 395 1.67 -40.39 -33.93
CA GLU A 395 0.66 -40.86 -32.98
C GLU A 395 0.22 -42.26 -33.39
N GLY A 396 0.91 -43.25 -32.81
CA GLY A 396 0.69 -44.66 -33.07
C GLY A 396 -0.76 -45.03 -32.76
N TRP A 397 -1.43 -45.56 -33.79
CA TRP A 397 -2.42 -46.63 -33.76
C TRP A 397 -3.20 -46.90 -32.47
N SER A 398 -4.54 -46.93 -32.59
CA SER A 398 -5.55 -47.46 -31.64
C SER A 398 -5.02 -47.67 -30.23
N GLY A 399 -5.08 -46.61 -29.43
CA GLY A 399 -4.62 -46.61 -28.05
C GLY A 399 -5.29 -47.68 -27.20
N PHE A 400 -4.60 -48.07 -26.13
CA PHE A 400 -5.08 -49.05 -25.17
C PHE A 400 -6.38 -48.49 -24.54
N THR A 401 -7.40 -49.34 -24.39
CA THR A 401 -8.57 -49.00 -23.58
C THR A 401 -8.16 -48.80 -22.12
N ALA A 402 -9.01 -48.13 -21.32
CA ALA A 402 -8.75 -48.00 -19.88
C ALA A 402 -8.52 -49.37 -19.22
N GLU A 403 -9.34 -50.37 -19.57
CA GLU A 403 -9.20 -51.75 -19.09
C GLU A 403 -7.88 -52.41 -19.52
N GLN A 404 -7.37 -52.10 -20.72
CA GLN A 404 -6.08 -52.59 -21.20
C GLN A 404 -4.88 -51.92 -20.52
N LEU A 405 -5.02 -50.62 -20.17
CA LEU A 405 -4.00 -49.90 -19.39
C LEU A 405 -3.99 -50.33 -17.93
N ALA A 406 -5.17 -50.59 -17.36
CA ALA A 406 -5.36 -51.11 -16.01
C ALA A 406 -4.99 -52.61 -15.87
N GLY A 407 -4.60 -53.28 -16.95
CA GLY A 407 -4.25 -54.70 -16.93
C GLY A 407 -5.44 -55.66 -16.76
N SER A 408 -6.68 -55.16 -16.77
CA SER A 408 -7.91 -55.95 -16.63
C SER A 408 -8.19 -56.85 -17.83
N VAL A 409 -7.66 -56.50 -19.00
CA VAL A 409 -7.67 -57.34 -20.20
C VAL A 409 -6.30 -57.33 -20.90
N PRO A 410 -5.86 -58.42 -21.55
CA PRO A 410 -4.61 -58.44 -22.29
C PRO A 410 -4.60 -57.39 -23.41
N GLY A 411 -3.63 -56.48 -23.37
CA GLY A 411 -3.39 -55.52 -24.45
C GLY A 411 -2.73 -56.17 -25.67
N PRO A 412 -2.82 -55.54 -26.86
CA PRO A 412 -2.16 -56.04 -28.06
C PRO A 412 -0.62 -56.03 -27.91
N ALA A 413 0.04 -57.11 -28.34
CA ALA A 413 1.50 -57.20 -28.36
C ALA A 413 2.10 -56.18 -29.35
N ARG A 414 2.99 -55.29 -28.86
CA ARG A 414 3.59 -54.21 -29.68
C ARG A 414 4.86 -54.69 -30.36
N LYS A 415 5.06 -54.40 -31.65
CA LYS A 415 6.33 -54.66 -32.37
C LYS A 415 7.23 -53.42 -32.35
N LEU A 416 8.44 -53.57 -31.82
CA LEU A 416 9.53 -52.58 -31.94
C LEU A 416 10.16 -52.59 -33.33
N CYS A 417 10.96 -51.56 -33.63
CA CYS A 417 11.70 -51.40 -34.89
C CYS A 417 12.62 -52.58 -35.24
N ASN A 418 13.11 -53.31 -34.24
CA ASN A 418 13.96 -54.49 -34.43
C ASN A 418 13.17 -55.81 -34.57
N GLY A 419 11.83 -55.74 -34.69
CA GLY A 419 10.95 -56.89 -34.76
C GLY A 419 10.63 -57.56 -33.42
N THR A 420 11.20 -57.05 -32.31
CA THR A 420 10.94 -57.58 -30.96
C THR A 420 9.54 -57.19 -30.52
N GLN A 421 8.75 -58.17 -30.09
CA GLN A 421 7.51 -57.89 -29.39
C GLN A 421 7.82 -57.56 -27.92
N VAL A 422 7.35 -56.40 -27.46
CA VAL A 422 7.39 -56.05 -26.03
C VAL A 422 5.96 -55.97 -25.51
N SER A 423 5.70 -56.79 -24.49
CA SER A 423 4.57 -56.68 -23.60
C SER A 423 5.11 -56.30 -22.23
N PHE A 424 4.65 -55.18 -21.68
CA PHE A 424 4.73 -54.94 -20.24
C PHE A 424 3.38 -55.28 -19.63
N SER A 425 3.39 -55.95 -18.49
CA SER A 425 2.22 -56.48 -17.80
C SER A 425 1.48 -55.44 -16.95
N SER A 426 2.14 -54.33 -16.61
CA SER A 426 1.64 -53.27 -15.72
C SER A 426 2.22 -51.90 -16.09
N ILE A 427 1.62 -50.82 -15.55
CA ILE A 427 2.17 -49.46 -15.66
C ILE A 427 3.46 -49.32 -14.85
N GLN A 428 3.55 -50.03 -13.72
CA GLN A 428 4.75 -50.07 -12.88
C GLN A 428 5.98 -50.56 -13.66
N ASP A 429 5.84 -51.58 -14.51
CA ASP A 429 6.94 -52.08 -15.36
C ASP A 429 7.41 -51.03 -16.38
N GLU A 430 6.47 -50.22 -16.89
CA GLU A 430 6.75 -49.14 -17.84
C GLU A 430 7.48 -47.99 -17.16
N LEU A 431 7.06 -47.58 -15.96
CA LEU A 431 7.75 -46.56 -15.17
C LEU A 431 9.12 -47.02 -14.65
N ASN A 432 9.30 -48.31 -14.36
CA ASN A 432 10.62 -48.87 -14.08
C ASN A 432 11.58 -48.76 -15.27
N SER A 433 11.06 -48.85 -16.50
CA SER A 433 11.86 -48.76 -17.73
C SER A 433 12.05 -47.32 -18.19
N TYR A 434 11.06 -46.47 -17.96
CA TYR A 434 11.01 -45.07 -18.36
C TYR A 434 10.50 -44.20 -17.19
N PRO A 435 11.33 -43.96 -16.16
CA PRO A 435 10.91 -43.14 -15.04
C PRO A 435 10.51 -41.73 -15.50
N ALA A 436 9.40 -41.22 -14.97
CA ALA A 436 8.85 -39.91 -15.29
C ALA A 436 8.53 -39.11 -14.03
N ASP A 437 8.49 -37.79 -14.15
CA ASP A 437 8.08 -36.86 -13.08
C ASP A 437 6.66 -36.35 -13.32
N ILE A 438 6.21 -36.36 -14.59
CA ILE A 438 4.85 -35.99 -14.98
C ILE A 438 4.29 -37.04 -15.93
N ILE A 439 3.07 -37.49 -15.68
CA ILE A 439 2.32 -38.36 -16.61
C ILE A 439 1.19 -37.56 -17.26
N LEU A 440 1.18 -37.51 -18.60
CA LEU A 440 0.04 -37.00 -19.37
C LEU A 440 -0.89 -38.16 -19.69
N LEU A 441 -1.81 -38.44 -18.78
CA LEU A 441 -2.73 -39.56 -18.90
C LEU A 441 -3.94 -39.16 -19.76
N HIS A 442 -4.06 -39.82 -20.91
CA HIS A 442 -5.17 -39.63 -21.82
C HIS A 442 -5.74 -40.98 -22.24
N ILE A 443 -7.03 -41.18 -21.97
CA ILE A 443 -7.70 -42.47 -22.16
C ILE A 443 -8.57 -42.38 -23.42
N GLY A 444 -8.40 -43.37 -24.32
CA GLY A 444 -9.04 -43.40 -25.63
C GLY A 444 -10.57 -43.41 -25.56
N THR A 445 -11.20 -42.68 -26.49
CA THR A 445 -12.62 -42.30 -26.47
C THR A 445 -13.50 -43.13 -27.41
N ASN A 446 -12.97 -44.23 -27.93
CA ASN A 446 -13.64 -44.99 -28.98
C ASN A 446 -14.82 -45.81 -28.47
N ASP A 447 -14.82 -46.23 -27.19
CA ASP A 447 -15.91 -46.99 -26.56
C ASP A 447 -16.04 -46.65 -25.05
N VAL A 448 -16.84 -45.63 -24.71
CA VAL A 448 -17.20 -45.30 -23.29
C VAL A 448 -17.79 -46.51 -22.57
N GLU A 449 -18.37 -47.44 -23.32
CA GLU A 449 -18.97 -48.68 -22.80
C GLU A 449 -17.97 -49.58 -22.06
N ASN A 450 -16.65 -49.42 -22.34
CA ASN A 450 -15.57 -50.22 -21.75
C ASN A 450 -14.56 -49.33 -20.98
N THR A 451 -15.03 -48.25 -20.34
CA THR A 451 -14.19 -47.41 -19.47
C THR A 451 -14.97 -47.03 -18.23
N SER A 452 -14.44 -47.40 -17.06
CA SER A 452 -15.00 -47.04 -15.76
C SER A 452 -14.04 -46.18 -14.95
N ALA A 453 -14.57 -45.46 -13.95
CA ALA A 453 -13.72 -44.76 -12.98
C ALA A 453 -12.83 -45.73 -12.19
N ALA A 454 -13.22 -47.01 -12.07
CA ALA A 454 -12.43 -48.04 -11.40
C ALA A 454 -11.18 -48.43 -12.20
N ASP A 455 -11.27 -48.49 -13.53
CA ASP A 455 -10.10 -48.74 -14.39
C ASP A 455 -9.08 -47.61 -14.24
N ILE A 456 -9.56 -46.37 -14.18
CA ILE A 456 -8.71 -45.20 -13.98
C ILE A 456 -8.09 -45.20 -12.58
N ALA A 457 -8.87 -45.56 -11.56
CA ALA A 457 -8.34 -45.72 -10.21
C ALA A 457 -7.22 -46.77 -10.16
N SER A 458 -7.39 -47.92 -10.85
CA SER A 458 -6.35 -48.95 -10.92
C SER A 458 -5.07 -48.46 -11.60
N ILE A 459 -5.17 -47.62 -12.64
CA ILE A 459 -4.02 -46.98 -13.30
C ILE A 459 -3.28 -46.07 -12.32
N LEU A 460 -4.01 -45.28 -11.53
CA LEU A 460 -3.43 -44.38 -10.53
C LEU A 460 -2.81 -45.17 -9.37
N ASP A 461 -3.46 -46.23 -8.89
CA ASP A 461 -2.93 -47.12 -7.85
C ASP A 461 -1.62 -47.79 -8.28
N ASP A 462 -1.48 -48.17 -9.56
CA ASP A 462 -0.21 -48.69 -10.11
C ASP A 462 0.90 -47.63 -10.12
N ILE A 463 0.56 -46.35 -10.32
CA ILE A 463 1.50 -45.22 -10.27
C ILE A 463 1.93 -45.01 -8.82
N ASP A 464 1.01 -44.92 -7.87
CA ASP A 464 1.32 -44.77 -6.44
C ASP A 464 2.19 -45.93 -5.93
N ALA A 465 1.87 -47.16 -6.34
CA ALA A 465 2.68 -48.33 -6.00
C ALA A 465 4.11 -48.27 -6.60
N TRP A 466 4.29 -47.58 -7.72
CA TRP A 466 5.62 -47.31 -8.27
C TRP A 466 6.33 -46.20 -7.48
N GLU A 467 5.65 -45.12 -7.11
CA GLU A 467 6.19 -44.04 -6.28
C GLU A 467 6.72 -44.58 -4.94
N ASP A 468 5.98 -45.49 -4.31
CA ASP A 468 6.35 -46.16 -3.06
C ASP A 468 7.48 -47.21 -3.23
N SER A 469 7.88 -47.53 -4.46
CA SER A 469 8.91 -48.53 -4.74
C SER A 469 10.32 -47.96 -4.58
N ALA A 470 11.32 -48.85 -4.45
CA ALA A 470 12.73 -48.43 -4.34
C ALA A 470 13.27 -47.67 -5.57
N ASN A 471 12.59 -47.77 -6.71
CA ASN A 471 12.96 -47.09 -7.96
C ASN A 471 12.04 -45.89 -8.27
N GLY A 472 11.04 -45.64 -7.43
CA GLY A 472 10.05 -44.60 -7.61
C GLY A 472 10.56 -43.20 -7.32
N ASN A 473 9.90 -42.23 -7.91
CA ASN A 473 9.95 -40.82 -7.52
C ASN A 473 8.53 -40.26 -7.54
N PRO A 474 8.25 -39.16 -6.83
CA PRO A 474 6.96 -38.49 -6.92
C PRO A 474 6.60 -38.13 -8.37
N VAL A 475 5.33 -38.32 -8.73
CA VAL A 475 4.77 -38.14 -10.07
C VAL A 475 3.51 -37.28 -10.00
N THR A 476 3.47 -36.23 -10.80
CA THR A 476 2.23 -35.48 -11.04
C THR A 476 1.48 -36.05 -12.24
N VAL A 477 0.20 -36.38 -12.09
CA VAL A 477 -0.61 -36.92 -13.20
C VAL A 477 -1.54 -35.85 -13.74
N LEU A 478 -1.37 -35.45 -15.00
CA LEU A 478 -2.37 -34.64 -15.71
C LEU A 478 -3.33 -35.58 -16.44
N LEU A 479 -4.54 -35.70 -15.90
CA LEU A 479 -5.58 -36.59 -16.43
C LEU A 479 -6.55 -35.81 -17.31
N ALA A 480 -6.61 -36.16 -18.60
CA ALA A 480 -7.61 -35.60 -19.50
C ALA A 480 -9.04 -36.07 -19.15
N LYS A 481 -10.00 -35.15 -19.24
CA LYS A 481 -11.43 -35.52 -19.22
C LYS A 481 -11.76 -36.49 -20.37
N ILE A 482 -12.57 -37.50 -20.05
CA ILE A 482 -13.07 -38.51 -20.99
C ILE A 482 -14.10 -37.88 -21.93
N ILE A 483 -14.16 -38.36 -23.18
CA ILE A 483 -15.20 -38.00 -24.15
C ILE A 483 -15.91 -39.27 -24.60
N GLY A 484 -17.14 -39.11 -25.08
CA GLY A 484 -17.87 -40.19 -25.72
C GLY A 484 -17.68 -40.35 -27.20
N SER A 485 -17.95 -41.57 -27.67
CA SER A 485 -17.99 -41.93 -29.07
C SER A 485 -18.84 -40.94 -29.86
N TRP A 486 -18.21 -40.31 -30.84
CA TRP A 486 -18.69 -39.23 -31.69
C TRP A 486 -19.85 -39.67 -32.59
N ARG A 487 -21.04 -39.90 -32.03
CA ARG A 487 -22.30 -40.00 -32.79
C ARG A 487 -23.06 -38.70 -32.62
N ALA A 488 -23.19 -37.95 -33.71
CA ALA A 488 -23.91 -36.69 -33.76
C ALA A 488 -25.33 -36.82 -33.15
N VAL A 489 -25.50 -36.29 -31.94
CA VAL A 489 -26.81 -35.88 -31.44
C VAL A 489 -26.87 -34.38 -31.65
N ASP A 490 -27.51 -34.01 -32.77
CA ASP A 490 -27.92 -32.66 -33.21
C ASP A 490 -27.38 -31.46 -32.38
N CYS A 491 -26.18 -30.98 -32.72
CA CYS A 491 -25.52 -29.85 -32.06
C CYS A 491 -25.74 -28.55 -32.83
N SER A 492 -26.78 -27.78 -32.49
CA SER A 492 -26.94 -26.40 -32.96
C SER A 492 -26.27 -25.39 -32.01
N GLY A 493 -24.94 -25.50 -31.79
CA GLY A 493 -24.21 -24.57 -30.92
C GLY A 493 -22.80 -25.00 -30.46
N SER A 494 -22.43 -24.61 -29.23
CA SER A 494 -21.16 -24.91 -28.53
C SER A 494 -21.05 -26.39 -28.13
N PHE A 495 -19.86 -27.00 -28.23
CA PHE A 495 -19.64 -28.40 -27.84
C PHE A 495 -19.79 -28.64 -26.32
N SER A 496 -19.73 -27.59 -25.50
CA SER A 496 -19.98 -27.68 -24.05
C SER A 496 -21.40 -28.16 -23.68
N THR A 497 -22.34 -28.07 -24.61
CA THR A 497 -23.74 -28.51 -24.43
C THR A 497 -24.05 -29.85 -25.11
N CYS A 498 -23.09 -30.47 -25.79
CA CYS A 498 -23.24 -31.77 -26.46
C CYS A 498 -22.54 -32.88 -25.69
N GLY A 499 -23.14 -33.31 -24.57
CA GLY A 499 -22.62 -34.40 -23.76
C GLY A 499 -23.44 -35.67 -23.94
N ASN A 500 -22.77 -36.80 -24.18
CA ASN A 500 -23.35 -38.10 -23.84
C ASN A 500 -23.52 -38.12 -22.30
N PRO A 501 -24.74 -38.24 -21.75
CA PRO A 501 -24.96 -38.20 -20.30
C PRO A 501 -24.11 -39.22 -19.53
N ALA A 502 -23.81 -40.37 -20.13
CA ALA A 502 -22.94 -41.39 -19.54
C ALA A 502 -21.48 -40.90 -19.38
N VAL A 503 -20.99 -40.11 -20.34
CA VAL A 503 -19.64 -39.50 -20.28
C VAL A 503 -19.59 -38.37 -19.27
N THR A 504 -20.65 -37.58 -19.17
CA THR A 504 -20.78 -36.56 -18.14
C THR A 504 -20.79 -37.19 -16.75
N ALA A 505 -21.57 -38.27 -16.57
CA ALA A 505 -21.58 -39.04 -15.32
C ALA A 505 -20.20 -39.61 -14.99
N LEU A 506 -19.54 -40.28 -15.95
CA LEU A 506 -18.20 -40.83 -15.78
C LEU A 506 -17.17 -39.75 -15.41
N ASN A 507 -17.17 -38.59 -16.07
CA ASN A 507 -16.26 -37.49 -15.72
C ASN A 507 -16.53 -36.93 -14.30
N ASN A 508 -17.79 -36.92 -13.85
CA ASN A 508 -18.12 -36.51 -12.49
C ASN A 508 -17.65 -37.56 -11.46
N GLU A 509 -17.77 -38.85 -11.78
CA GLU A 509 -17.23 -39.95 -10.97
C GLU A 509 -15.70 -39.85 -10.88
N ILE A 510 -15.01 -39.63 -12.00
CA ILE A 510 -13.55 -39.40 -12.04
C ILE A 510 -13.16 -38.19 -11.19
N ALA A 511 -13.89 -37.08 -11.31
CA ALA A 511 -13.60 -35.88 -10.53
C ALA A 511 -13.79 -36.09 -9.03
N THR A 512 -14.83 -36.84 -8.64
CA THR A 512 -15.07 -37.22 -7.25
C THR A 512 -13.99 -38.16 -6.74
N MET A 513 -13.57 -39.14 -7.55
CA MET A 513 -12.48 -40.06 -7.24
C MET A 513 -11.18 -39.29 -7.03
N VAL A 514 -10.77 -38.43 -7.96
CA VAL A 514 -9.56 -37.61 -7.85
C VAL A 514 -9.59 -36.70 -6.62
N ALA A 515 -10.73 -36.05 -6.33
CA ALA A 515 -10.85 -35.18 -5.16
C ALA A 515 -10.73 -35.91 -3.81
N ASN A 516 -10.95 -37.23 -3.79
CA ASN A 516 -10.83 -38.06 -2.59
C ASN A 516 -9.47 -38.76 -2.47
N ARG A 517 -8.60 -38.65 -3.48
CA ARG A 517 -7.22 -39.16 -3.44
C ARG A 517 -6.30 -38.15 -2.79
N ASN A 518 -5.16 -38.62 -2.29
CA ASN A 518 -4.14 -37.78 -1.68
C ASN A 518 -2.96 -37.51 -2.64
N ASP A 519 -3.18 -37.74 -3.94
CA ASP A 519 -2.14 -37.73 -4.97
C ASP A 519 -2.30 -36.49 -5.86
N ASP A 520 -1.21 -36.08 -6.51
CA ASP A 520 -1.16 -34.89 -7.36
C ASP A 520 -1.77 -35.16 -8.75
N VAL A 521 -3.09 -35.41 -8.79
CA VAL A 521 -3.84 -35.62 -10.04
C VAL A 521 -4.59 -34.35 -10.46
N ILE A 522 -4.27 -33.83 -11.64
CA ILE A 522 -4.82 -32.59 -12.19
C ILE A 522 -5.68 -32.88 -13.41
N LEU A 523 -6.96 -32.54 -13.31
CA LEU A 523 -7.89 -32.68 -14.43
C LEU A 523 -7.66 -31.64 -15.52
N VAL A 524 -7.56 -32.10 -16.77
CA VAL A 524 -7.38 -31.26 -17.96
C VAL A 524 -8.64 -31.29 -18.82
N ASP A 525 -9.36 -30.17 -18.86
CA ASP A 525 -10.50 -29.95 -19.76
C ASP A 525 -10.02 -29.39 -21.11
N GLN A 526 -9.46 -30.29 -21.93
CA GLN A 526 -8.91 -29.94 -23.24
C GLN A 526 -10.00 -29.59 -24.29
N PHE A 527 -11.26 -30.01 -24.09
CA PHE A 527 -12.34 -29.86 -25.08
C PHE A 527 -13.14 -28.58 -24.96
N SER A 528 -13.25 -28.00 -23.76
CA SER A 528 -13.83 -26.66 -23.56
C SER A 528 -13.23 -25.57 -24.44
N ALA A 529 -12.04 -25.78 -25.02
CA ALA A 529 -11.41 -24.86 -25.94
C ALA A 529 -11.93 -24.97 -27.40
N LEU A 530 -12.65 -26.05 -27.74
CA LEU A 530 -13.01 -26.37 -29.11
C LEU A 530 -14.40 -25.82 -29.49
N SER A 531 -14.49 -25.31 -30.71
CA SER A 531 -15.70 -24.78 -31.32
C SER A 531 -16.02 -25.53 -32.61
N TYR A 532 -17.26 -26.00 -32.75
CA TYR A 532 -17.76 -26.54 -34.01
C TYR A 532 -18.25 -25.42 -34.93
N PRO A 533 -18.00 -25.48 -36.25
CA PRO A 533 -17.18 -26.46 -36.98
C PRO A 533 -15.70 -26.07 -37.11
N ALA A 534 -15.27 -24.94 -36.56
CA ALA A 534 -13.95 -24.36 -36.80
C ALA A 534 -12.77 -25.27 -36.37
N ASP A 535 -12.94 -25.99 -35.27
CA ASP A 535 -11.89 -26.81 -34.65
C ASP A 535 -12.11 -28.32 -34.86
N LEU A 536 -13.23 -28.68 -35.46
CA LEU A 536 -13.74 -30.04 -35.55
C LEU A 536 -14.14 -30.34 -37.00
N GLY A 537 -13.45 -31.28 -37.64
CA GLY A 537 -13.72 -31.74 -39.00
C GLY A 537 -14.75 -32.87 -39.05
N ASP A 538 -15.62 -32.85 -40.06
CA ASP A 538 -16.54 -33.94 -40.40
C ASP A 538 -15.84 -34.99 -41.26
N GLN A 539 -15.68 -36.21 -40.73
CA GLN A 539 -15.27 -37.37 -41.52
C GLN A 539 -16.52 -38.05 -42.09
N SER A 540 -17.02 -37.57 -43.24
CA SER A 540 -18.12 -38.23 -43.93
C SER A 540 -17.61 -39.51 -44.60
N ARG A 541 -17.80 -40.68 -43.98
CA ARG A 541 -17.83 -41.97 -44.72
C ARG A 541 -18.96 -42.87 -44.19
N THR A 542 -20.08 -42.77 -44.90
CA THR A 542 -21.06 -43.84 -45.19
C THR A 542 -21.76 -44.62 -44.07
N SER A 543 -21.54 -44.40 -42.77
CA SER A 543 -22.38 -45.05 -41.73
C SER A 543 -22.46 -44.37 -40.35
N GLY A 544 -22.10 -43.09 -40.23
CA GLY A 544 -22.29 -42.30 -39.02
C GLY A 544 -21.30 -41.13 -38.96
N TYR A 545 -21.79 -39.93 -38.69
CA TYR A 545 -20.96 -38.72 -38.57
C TYR A 545 -19.99 -38.85 -37.40
N ARG A 546 -18.71 -39.18 -37.67
CA ARG A 546 -17.62 -39.08 -36.69
C ARG A 546 -16.95 -37.72 -36.85
N VAL A 547 -17.07 -36.89 -35.82
CA VAL A 547 -16.45 -35.57 -35.77
C VAL A 547 -15.11 -35.70 -35.06
N HIS A 548 -14.02 -35.15 -35.61
CA HIS A 548 -12.69 -35.23 -34.99
C HIS A 548 -12.03 -33.84 -34.94
N PRO A 549 -11.18 -33.55 -33.94
CA PRO A 549 -10.38 -32.33 -33.97
C PRO A 549 -9.55 -32.24 -35.25
N ASN A 550 -9.56 -31.06 -35.86
CA ASN A 550 -8.67 -30.72 -36.97
C ASN A 550 -7.35 -30.15 -36.41
N SER A 551 -6.42 -29.72 -37.29
CA SER A 551 -5.14 -29.14 -36.86
C SER A 551 -5.29 -27.95 -35.89
N ASN A 552 -6.33 -27.12 -36.05
CA ASN A 552 -6.60 -26.00 -35.16
C ASN A 552 -7.09 -26.50 -33.79
N GLY A 553 -7.99 -27.50 -33.80
CA GLY A 553 -8.46 -28.15 -32.58
C GLY A 553 -7.34 -28.78 -31.76
N TYR A 554 -6.43 -29.53 -32.39
CA TYR A 554 -5.27 -30.10 -31.67
C TYR A 554 -4.33 -29.04 -31.11
N THR A 555 -4.16 -27.91 -31.79
CA THR A 555 -3.37 -26.78 -31.28
C THR A 555 -4.02 -26.18 -30.03
N LYS A 556 -5.35 -26.00 -30.03
CA LYS A 556 -6.10 -25.51 -28.86
C LYS A 556 -6.04 -26.49 -27.69
N MET A 557 -6.15 -27.79 -27.96
CA MET A 557 -5.95 -28.82 -26.93
C MET A 557 -4.54 -28.75 -26.35
N ALA A 558 -3.51 -28.68 -27.20
CA ALA A 558 -2.12 -28.54 -26.75
C ALA A 558 -1.91 -27.30 -25.87
N ASN A 559 -2.52 -26.16 -26.20
CA ASN A 559 -2.48 -24.97 -25.36
C ASN A 559 -3.13 -25.17 -23.98
N ARG A 560 -4.18 -26.01 -23.87
CA ARG A 560 -4.78 -26.37 -22.57
C ARG A 560 -3.83 -27.20 -21.73
N TRP A 561 -3.18 -28.20 -22.33
CA TRP A 561 -2.16 -29.00 -21.66
C TRP A 561 -0.96 -28.14 -21.26
N TYR A 562 -0.45 -27.30 -22.17
CA TYR A 562 0.62 -26.36 -21.92
C TYR A 562 0.29 -25.47 -20.73
N SER A 563 -0.85 -24.79 -20.71
CA SER A 563 -1.26 -23.92 -19.60
C SER A 563 -1.39 -24.66 -18.26
N LYS A 564 -1.78 -25.93 -18.26
CA LYS A 564 -1.83 -26.74 -17.03
C LYS A 564 -0.44 -27.16 -16.58
N LEU A 565 0.41 -27.56 -17.53
CA LEU A 565 1.78 -27.97 -17.27
C LEU A 565 2.63 -26.78 -16.81
N THR A 566 2.64 -25.67 -17.54
CA THR A 566 3.34 -24.45 -17.11
C THR A 566 2.70 -23.87 -15.87
N GLY A 567 1.39 -24.01 -15.67
CA GLY A 567 0.77 -23.71 -14.38
C GLY A 567 1.29 -24.55 -13.20
N LEU A 568 2.04 -25.63 -13.41
CA LEU A 568 2.78 -26.35 -12.37
C LEU A 568 4.24 -25.92 -12.29
N LEU A 569 4.83 -25.59 -13.44
CA LEU A 569 6.22 -25.15 -13.54
C LEU A 569 6.43 -23.68 -13.14
N GLU A 570 5.40 -22.85 -13.32
CA GLU A 570 5.37 -21.41 -13.08
C GLU A 570 4.62 -21.06 -11.79
N LYS A 571 3.72 -21.93 -11.28
CA LYS A 571 3.18 -21.79 -9.91
C LYS A 571 4.18 -22.34 -8.90
N CYS A 572 5.32 -21.70 -8.86
CA CYS A 572 6.10 -21.64 -7.64
C CYS A 572 5.45 -20.52 -6.80
N PRO A 573 5.17 -20.78 -5.51
CA PRO A 573 4.34 -19.91 -4.68
C PRO A 573 4.84 -18.47 -4.62
#